data_AF-A0A1Y1JPD2-F1
#
_entry.id   AF-A0A1Y1JPD2-F1
#
_cell.length_a   1.000
_cell.length_b   1.000
_cell.length_c   1.000
_cell.angle_alpha   90.00
_cell.angle_beta   90.00
_cell.angle_gamma   90.00
#
_symmetry.space_group_name_H-M   'P 1'
#
loop_
_entity.id
_entity.type
_entity.pdbx_description
1 polymer ?
#
loop_
_entity_poly.entity_id
_entity_poly.type
_entity_poly.pdbx_seq_one_letter_code
_entity_poly.pdbx_strand_id
1 'polypeptide(L)'
;MTNEIFKIVKEFPDFEEIMNNSQTECNSWNDANFYHITDENYPHFKNHVKSICEKFDKYTCTIQRHSDTSVPYNSSCKYLYYWLYHYNNNEWNIDEVKKLYDALISADSTFHQLLCKTYIVTTITEDVMPKLKDLHGMYRNLNILEKNSSPQSEDKCKCANDCAQLYMKYKNSCESNNYFDLCNELINVRKKYNELSTTKCYKQLTYKMLPLFKRNNIIVPIVITIIVILIISITLFNLHKFTPYNSCFQGTLRRKRNKWNNIDKDYNIFQSYKNMNSATMKCRQNILYHIV
;
A
#
# COMPACT_ATOMS: atom_id res chain seq x y z
N MET A 1 9.00 2.05 -3.96
CA MET A 1 8.82 3.45 -4.39
C MET A 1 8.71 4.27 -3.11
N THR A 2 9.69 5.11 -2.81
CA THR A 2 9.69 5.96 -1.61
C THR A 2 8.70 7.10 -1.81
N ASN A 3 7.66 7.18 -1.00
CA ASN A 3 6.70 8.26 -1.05
C ASN A 3 7.22 9.47 -0.27
N GLU A 4 8.01 10.31 -0.93
CA GLU A 4 8.63 11.51 -0.33
C GLU A 4 7.62 12.54 0.17
N ILE A 5 6.33 12.40 -0.19
CA ILE A 5 5.27 13.29 0.29
C ILE A 5 5.24 13.39 1.81
N PHE A 6 5.44 12.27 2.54
CA PHE A 6 5.33 12.27 4.00
C PHE A 6 6.39 13.18 4.63
N LYS A 7 7.61 13.23 4.08
CA LYS A 7 8.68 14.10 4.56
C LYS A 7 8.37 15.58 4.41
N ILE A 8 7.59 15.93 3.38
CA ILE A 8 7.23 17.31 3.04
C ILE A 8 6.09 17.82 3.93
N VAL A 9 5.24 16.95 4.47
CA VAL A 9 4.08 17.34 5.31
C VAL A 9 4.47 18.18 6.53
N LYS A 10 5.71 18.07 7.01
CA LYS A 10 6.21 18.93 8.10
C LYS A 10 6.15 20.44 7.78
N GLU A 11 6.15 20.80 6.49
CA GLU A 11 6.09 22.18 5.98
C GLU A 11 4.64 22.63 5.73
N PHE A 12 3.67 21.71 5.71
CA PHE A 12 2.25 22.03 5.45
C PHE A 12 1.64 23.04 6.42
N PRO A 13 1.94 23.03 7.74
CA PRO A 13 1.39 24.04 8.64
C PRO A 13 1.79 25.48 8.27
N ASP A 14 3.00 25.67 7.73
CA ASP A 14 3.47 27.01 7.31
C ASP A 14 2.68 27.48 6.07
N PHE A 15 2.43 26.57 5.14
CA PHE A 15 1.58 26.85 3.98
C PHE A 15 0.09 27.00 4.36
N GLU A 16 -0.39 26.32 5.38
CA GLU A 16 -1.73 26.52 5.95
C GLU A 16 -1.87 27.92 6.54
N GLU A 17 -0.85 28.40 7.27
CA GLU A 17 -0.79 29.76 7.78
C GLU A 17 -0.84 30.77 6.63
N ILE A 18 -0.06 30.57 5.57
CA ILE A 18 -0.09 31.41 4.35
C ILE A 18 -1.47 31.38 3.67
N MET A 19 -2.04 30.19 3.45
CA MET A 19 -3.34 30.02 2.81
C MET A 19 -4.45 30.77 3.56
N ASN A 20 -4.43 30.71 4.89
CA ASN A 20 -5.40 31.39 5.74
C ASN A 20 -5.19 32.91 5.81
N ASN A 21 -3.94 33.39 5.72
CA ASN A 21 -3.61 34.82 5.85
C ASN A 21 -3.46 35.56 4.51
N SER A 22 -3.44 34.87 3.38
CA SER A 22 -3.20 35.41 2.02
C SER A 22 -4.11 36.59 1.60
N GLN A 23 -5.22 36.81 2.31
CA GLN A 23 -6.15 37.90 2.04
C GLN A 23 -5.58 39.31 2.28
N THR A 24 -4.47 39.45 3.01
CA THR A 24 -3.92 40.76 3.40
C THR A 24 -2.86 41.33 2.45
N GLU A 25 -2.23 40.48 1.63
CA GLU A 25 -1.04 40.86 0.85
C GLU A 25 -1.30 40.91 -0.66
N CYS A 26 -2.17 40.03 -1.17
CA CYS A 26 -2.59 40.00 -2.56
C CYS A 26 -4.09 40.33 -2.66
N ASN A 27 -4.39 41.64 -2.73
CA ASN A 27 -5.76 42.14 -2.60
C ASN A 27 -6.59 42.05 -3.89
N SER A 28 -5.95 41.95 -5.06
CA SER A 28 -6.64 41.86 -6.36
C SER A 28 -6.64 40.42 -6.87
N TRP A 29 -7.80 39.77 -6.81
CA TRP A 29 -8.03 38.51 -7.51
C TRP A 29 -8.06 38.78 -9.03
N ASN A 30 -7.25 38.04 -9.77
CA ASN A 30 -7.25 38.10 -11.23
C ASN A 30 -8.36 37.23 -11.85
N ASP A 31 -9.62 37.67 -11.73
CA ASP A 31 -10.80 36.98 -12.26
C ASP A 31 -10.65 36.62 -13.76
N ALA A 32 -9.95 37.48 -14.52
CA ALA A 32 -9.74 37.28 -15.96
C ALA A 32 -8.94 36.00 -16.31
N ASN A 33 -8.09 35.49 -15.42
CA ASN A 33 -7.35 34.24 -15.69
C ASN A 33 -8.18 33.00 -15.37
N PHE A 34 -9.11 33.11 -14.42
CA PHE A 34 -9.88 31.98 -13.89
C PHE A 34 -11.29 31.89 -14.48
N TYR A 35 -11.71 32.80 -15.37
CA TYR A 35 -13.08 32.90 -15.90
C TYR A 35 -13.62 31.61 -16.54
N HIS A 36 -12.75 30.75 -17.07
CA HIS A 36 -13.13 29.46 -17.65
C HIS A 36 -13.39 28.36 -16.62
N ILE A 37 -12.99 28.56 -15.37
CA ILE A 37 -13.15 27.59 -14.29
C ILE A 37 -14.45 27.93 -13.58
N THR A 38 -15.53 27.30 -14.03
CA THR A 38 -16.91 27.57 -13.59
C THR A 38 -17.53 26.36 -12.91
N ASP A 39 -18.60 26.59 -12.16
CA ASP A 39 -19.42 25.51 -11.57
C ASP A 39 -19.99 24.55 -12.64
N GLU A 40 -20.19 25.02 -13.87
CA GLU A 40 -20.66 24.18 -14.99
C GLU A 40 -19.58 23.20 -15.45
N ASN A 41 -18.33 23.66 -15.50
CA ASN A 41 -17.18 22.84 -15.91
C ASN A 41 -16.69 21.91 -14.78
N TYR A 42 -16.93 22.28 -13.52
CA TYR A 42 -16.52 21.53 -12.33
C TYR A 42 -17.71 21.30 -11.38
N PRO A 43 -18.73 20.53 -11.81
CA PRO A 43 -19.98 20.38 -11.08
C PRO A 43 -19.83 19.70 -9.71
N HIS A 44 -18.77 18.93 -9.50
CA HIS A 44 -18.46 18.37 -8.19
C HIS A 44 -18.21 19.51 -7.18
N PHE A 45 -17.47 20.55 -7.55
CA PHE A 45 -17.15 21.68 -6.68
C PHE A 45 -18.19 22.81 -6.76
N LYS A 46 -19.42 22.51 -7.21
CA LYS A 46 -20.47 23.50 -7.43
C LYS A 46 -20.68 24.37 -6.18
N ASN A 47 -20.86 25.67 -6.39
CA ASN A 47 -20.94 26.73 -5.38
C ASN A 47 -19.62 27.02 -4.63
N HIS A 48 -18.54 26.28 -4.91
CA HIS A 48 -17.23 26.47 -4.29
C HIS A 48 -16.15 26.91 -5.26
N VAL A 49 -16.33 26.70 -6.57
CA VAL A 49 -15.31 26.97 -7.60
C VAL A 49 -14.75 28.39 -7.48
N LYS A 50 -15.62 29.40 -7.42
CA LYS A 50 -15.22 30.81 -7.29
C LYS A 50 -14.33 31.05 -6.07
N SER A 51 -14.73 30.55 -4.90
CA SER A 51 -13.96 30.72 -3.66
C SER A 51 -12.63 29.96 -3.69
N ILE A 52 -12.60 28.80 -4.35
CA ILE A 52 -11.38 28.02 -4.56
C ILE A 52 -10.41 28.82 -5.44
N CYS A 53 -10.86 29.34 -6.58
CA CYS A 53 -10.04 30.18 -7.47
C CYS A 53 -9.48 31.41 -6.74
N GLU A 54 -10.34 32.13 -6.01
CA GLU A 54 -9.93 33.30 -5.21
C GLU A 54 -8.83 32.96 -4.19
N LYS A 55 -9.00 31.88 -3.43
CA LYS A 55 -8.02 31.47 -2.40
C LYS A 55 -6.72 30.97 -3.03
N PHE A 56 -6.83 30.19 -4.10
CA PHE A 56 -5.68 29.69 -4.84
C PHE A 56 -4.82 30.83 -5.39
N ASP A 57 -5.43 31.80 -6.08
CA ASP A 57 -4.72 32.95 -6.69
C ASP A 57 -4.01 33.81 -5.64
N LYS A 58 -4.69 34.07 -4.51
CA LYS A 58 -4.10 34.80 -3.39
C LYS A 58 -2.91 34.04 -2.79
N TYR A 59 -3.06 32.74 -2.57
CA TYR A 59 -1.99 31.91 -2.02
C TYR A 59 -0.74 31.89 -2.92
N THR A 60 -0.90 31.62 -4.21
CA THR A 60 0.23 31.54 -5.14
C THR A 60 0.91 32.90 -5.28
N CYS A 61 0.13 33.97 -5.31
CA CYS A 61 0.62 35.36 -5.30
C CYS A 61 1.40 35.69 -4.02
N THR A 62 0.90 35.35 -2.83
CA THR A 62 1.60 35.60 -1.57
C THR A 62 2.95 34.89 -1.55
N ILE A 63 3.00 33.62 -1.94
CA ILE A 63 4.26 32.87 -2.00
C ILE A 63 5.24 33.47 -3.01
N GLN A 64 4.75 33.91 -4.16
CA GLN A 64 5.54 34.58 -5.19
C GLN A 64 6.15 35.88 -4.69
N ARG A 65 5.47 36.64 -3.84
CA ARG A 65 5.99 37.90 -3.27
C ARG A 65 7.03 37.67 -2.18
N HIS A 66 6.97 36.54 -1.48
CA HIS A 66 7.98 36.12 -0.50
C HIS A 66 9.14 35.32 -1.12
N SER A 67 9.26 35.31 -2.45
CA SER A 67 10.28 34.54 -3.19
C SER A 67 11.72 35.05 -3.09
N ASP A 68 11.98 36.09 -2.29
CA ASP A 68 13.34 36.54 -1.96
C ASP A 68 14.13 35.48 -1.16
N THR A 69 13.43 34.44 -0.66
CA THR A 69 14.01 33.23 -0.09
C THR A 69 13.75 32.02 -0.99
N SER A 70 14.52 30.94 -0.82
CA SER A 70 14.31 29.64 -1.48
C SER A 70 12.96 29.04 -1.08
N VAL A 71 11.88 29.55 -1.65
CA VAL A 71 10.52 29.04 -1.46
C VAL A 71 10.50 27.57 -1.91
N PRO A 72 10.07 26.63 -1.05
CA PRO A 72 9.99 25.23 -1.42
C PRO A 72 8.73 25.01 -2.28
N TYR A 73 8.77 25.44 -3.55
CA TYR A 73 7.65 25.34 -4.50
C TYR A 73 7.11 23.91 -4.60
N ASN A 74 7.98 22.89 -4.55
CA ASN A 74 7.56 21.49 -4.48
C ASN A 74 6.56 21.24 -3.35
N SER A 75 6.87 21.75 -2.16
CA SER A 75 6.03 21.62 -0.97
C SER A 75 4.76 22.45 -1.09
N SER A 76 4.86 23.68 -1.60
CA SER A 76 3.71 24.56 -1.88
C SER A 76 2.70 23.91 -2.83
N CYS A 77 3.17 23.40 -3.97
CA CYS A 77 2.34 22.75 -4.98
C CYS A 77 1.64 21.50 -4.42
N LYS A 78 2.35 20.69 -3.62
CA LYS A 78 1.78 19.50 -2.96
C LYS A 78 0.79 19.87 -1.86
N TYR A 79 1.06 20.94 -1.11
CA TYR A 79 0.12 21.47 -0.13
C TYR A 79 -1.17 21.94 -0.81
N LEU A 80 -1.11 22.66 -1.93
CA LEU A 80 -2.30 23.09 -2.68
C LEU A 80 -3.19 21.91 -3.08
N TYR A 81 -2.59 20.82 -3.56
CA TYR A 81 -3.33 19.61 -3.91
C TYR A 81 -4.01 18.97 -2.68
N TYR A 82 -3.27 18.86 -1.57
CA TYR A 82 -3.79 18.39 -0.29
C TYR A 82 -4.94 19.27 0.24
N TRP A 83 -4.76 20.60 0.19
CA TRP A 83 -5.75 21.59 0.62
C TRP A 83 -7.03 21.49 -0.21
N LEU A 84 -6.91 21.35 -1.53
CA LEU A 84 -8.05 21.24 -2.42
C LEU A 84 -8.87 19.97 -2.12
N TYR A 85 -8.20 18.84 -1.89
CA TYR A 85 -8.85 17.59 -1.52
C TYR A 85 -9.65 17.71 -0.22
N HIS A 86 -9.16 18.48 0.76
CA HIS A 86 -9.79 18.69 2.06
C HIS A 86 -10.60 20.00 2.16
N TYR A 87 -10.82 20.68 1.04
CA TYR A 87 -11.49 21.97 1.03
C TYR A 87 -12.89 21.87 1.67
N ASN A 88 -13.18 22.79 2.60
CA ASN A 88 -14.39 22.80 3.43
C ASN A 88 -14.65 21.51 4.23
N ASN A 89 -13.59 20.80 4.63
CA ASN A 89 -13.66 19.52 5.35
C ASN A 89 -14.36 18.39 4.58
N ASN A 90 -14.52 18.54 3.26
CA ASN A 90 -15.00 17.46 2.40
C ASN A 90 -13.85 16.49 2.07
N GLU A 91 -14.20 15.27 1.65
CA GLU A 91 -13.27 14.31 1.06
C GLU A 91 -13.67 14.13 -0.40
N TRP A 92 -13.18 15.04 -1.23
CA TRP A 92 -13.51 15.08 -2.65
C TRP A 92 -12.90 13.87 -3.38
N ASN A 93 -13.55 13.41 -4.45
CA ASN A 93 -12.99 12.37 -5.30
C ASN A 93 -11.66 12.85 -5.91
N ILE A 94 -10.63 11.99 -5.86
CA ILE A 94 -9.28 12.41 -6.21
C ILE A 94 -9.10 12.77 -7.69
N ASP A 95 -9.84 12.13 -8.59
CA ASP A 95 -9.76 12.41 -10.02
C ASP A 95 -10.38 13.78 -10.33
N GLU A 96 -11.46 14.13 -9.65
CA GLU A 96 -12.09 15.45 -9.76
C GLU A 96 -11.22 16.56 -9.15
N VAL A 97 -10.60 16.30 -7.99
CA VAL A 97 -9.59 17.20 -7.39
C VAL A 97 -8.45 17.44 -8.37
N LYS A 98 -7.95 16.40 -9.03
CA LYS A 98 -6.87 16.52 -10.00
C LYS A 98 -7.24 17.37 -11.22
N LYS A 99 -8.42 17.14 -11.81
CA LYS A 99 -8.90 17.95 -12.94
C LYS A 99 -8.94 19.43 -12.57
N LEU A 100 -9.52 19.76 -11.41
CA LEU A 100 -9.61 21.14 -10.95
C LEU A 100 -8.22 21.72 -10.63
N TYR A 101 -7.36 20.96 -9.96
CA TYR A 101 -5.99 21.37 -9.68
C TYR A 101 -5.21 21.71 -10.95
N ASP A 102 -5.26 20.84 -11.96
CA ASP A 102 -4.55 21.04 -13.24
C ASP A 102 -5.05 22.32 -13.96
N ALA A 103 -6.34 22.61 -13.87
CA ALA A 103 -6.92 23.83 -14.41
C ALA A 103 -6.49 25.08 -13.64
N LEU A 104 -6.51 25.05 -12.30
CA LEU A 104 -6.04 26.14 -11.44
C LEU A 104 -4.56 26.45 -11.71
N ILE A 105 -3.70 25.43 -11.75
CA ILE A 105 -2.28 25.57 -12.08
C ILE A 105 -2.09 26.13 -13.49
N SER A 106 -2.94 25.77 -14.46
CA SER A 106 -2.82 26.28 -15.83
C SER A 106 -3.22 27.75 -15.96
N ALA A 107 -4.22 28.19 -15.16
CA ALA A 107 -4.69 29.57 -15.08
C ALA A 107 -3.78 30.49 -14.23
N ASP A 108 -2.97 29.91 -13.34
CA ASP A 108 -2.05 30.66 -12.49
C ASP A 108 -1.09 31.54 -13.30
N SER A 109 -0.81 32.75 -12.80
CA SER A 109 0.15 33.70 -13.40
C SER A 109 1.47 33.82 -12.64
N THR A 110 1.68 32.98 -11.62
CA THR A 110 2.92 32.98 -10.81
C THR A 110 3.87 31.89 -11.27
N PHE A 111 5.03 31.74 -10.62
CA PHE A 111 5.93 30.62 -10.87
C PHE A 111 5.29 29.25 -10.59
N HIS A 112 4.17 29.16 -9.86
CA HIS A 112 3.46 27.89 -9.66
C HIS A 112 2.96 27.30 -10.98
N GLN A 113 2.54 28.14 -11.94
CA GLN A 113 2.13 27.69 -13.28
C GLN A 113 3.19 26.81 -13.96
N LEU A 114 4.46 27.18 -13.82
CA LEU A 114 5.59 26.45 -14.43
C LEU A 114 6.07 25.32 -13.52
N LEU A 115 6.32 25.63 -12.24
CA LEU A 115 6.99 24.72 -11.32
C LEU A 115 6.09 23.58 -10.85
N CYS A 116 4.80 23.84 -10.55
CA CYS A 116 3.90 22.79 -10.10
C CYS A 116 3.67 21.70 -11.15
N LYS A 117 3.70 22.04 -12.44
CA LYS A 117 3.61 21.07 -13.54
C LYS A 117 4.78 20.08 -13.56
N THR A 118 5.93 20.45 -12.99
CA THR A 118 7.10 19.57 -12.88
C THR A 118 7.05 18.65 -11.66
N TYR A 119 6.18 18.94 -10.68
CA TYR A 119 6.07 18.16 -9.47
C TYR A 119 4.96 17.12 -9.60
N ILE A 120 5.30 15.87 -9.30
CA ILE A 120 4.40 14.73 -9.46
C ILE A 120 3.45 14.67 -8.26
N VAL A 121 2.26 15.27 -8.39
CA VAL A 121 1.16 15.13 -7.40
C VAL A 121 0.40 13.81 -7.56
N THR A 122 0.54 13.12 -8.70
CA THR A 122 -0.15 11.86 -9.01
C THR A 122 0.27 10.67 -8.13
N THR A 123 1.34 10.80 -7.36
CA THR A 123 1.73 9.79 -6.35
C THR A 123 0.90 9.89 -5.07
N ILE A 124 0.08 10.93 -4.91
CA ILE A 124 -0.84 11.09 -3.80
C ILE A 124 -2.16 10.40 -4.18
N THR A 125 -2.40 9.23 -3.60
CA THR A 125 -3.61 8.41 -3.81
C THR A 125 -4.65 8.67 -2.72
N GLU A 126 -5.90 8.24 -2.94
CA GLU A 126 -6.97 8.37 -1.94
C GLU A 126 -6.60 7.72 -0.61
N ASP A 127 -5.90 6.57 -0.63
CA ASP A 127 -5.48 5.92 0.62
C ASP A 127 -4.38 6.70 1.35
N VAL A 128 -3.56 7.49 0.64
CA VAL A 128 -2.50 8.30 1.23
C VAL A 128 -3.08 9.56 1.89
N MET A 129 -4.17 10.11 1.37
CA MET A 129 -4.68 11.42 1.77
C MET A 129 -5.09 11.53 3.26
N PRO A 130 -5.83 10.56 3.85
CA PRO A 130 -6.09 10.53 5.29
C PRO A 130 -4.81 10.47 6.13
N LYS A 131 -3.75 9.84 5.62
CA LYS A 131 -2.46 9.75 6.30
C LYS A 131 -1.72 11.09 6.30
N LEU A 132 -1.79 11.83 5.19
CA LEU A 132 -1.30 13.21 5.13
C LEU A 132 -2.07 14.10 6.09
N LYS A 133 -3.40 13.96 6.18
CA LYS A 133 -4.23 14.71 7.12
C LYS A 133 -3.84 14.47 8.57
N ASP A 134 -3.66 13.22 8.97
CA ASP A 134 -3.24 12.89 10.34
C ASP A 134 -1.83 13.43 10.63
N LEU A 135 -0.89 13.26 9.69
CA LEU A 135 0.49 13.75 9.86
C LEU A 135 0.56 15.28 9.91
N HIS A 136 -0.23 15.95 9.07
CA HIS A 136 -0.40 17.41 9.09
C HIS A 136 -0.95 17.87 10.44
N GLY A 137 -1.98 17.18 10.96
CA GLY A 137 -2.53 17.44 12.30
C GLY A 137 -1.50 17.27 13.42
N MET A 138 -0.65 16.23 13.35
CA MET A 138 0.46 16.05 14.29
C MET A 138 1.44 17.22 14.23
N TYR A 139 1.86 17.64 13.03
CA TYR A 139 2.80 18.75 12.87
C TYR A 139 2.22 20.09 13.30
N ARG A 140 0.94 20.35 13.01
CA ARG A 140 0.24 21.54 13.51
C ARG A 140 0.24 21.59 15.03
N ASN A 141 -0.09 20.47 15.68
CA ASN A 141 -0.06 20.38 17.15
C ASN A 141 1.36 20.57 17.71
N LEU A 142 2.39 19.99 17.09
CA LEU A 142 3.78 20.20 17.48
C LEU A 142 4.21 21.66 17.36
N ASN A 143 3.84 22.33 16.27
CA ASN A 143 4.15 23.75 16.07
C ASN A 143 3.50 24.64 17.15
N ILE A 144 2.27 24.32 17.59
CA ILE A 144 1.60 25.02 18.70
C ILE A 144 2.29 24.76 20.04
N LEU A 145 2.84 23.57 20.25
CA LEU A 145 3.61 23.24 21.45
C LEU A 145 4.95 23.99 21.50
N GLU A 146 5.60 24.15 20.35
CA GLU A 146 6.89 24.84 20.19
C GLU A 146 6.74 26.36 20.25
N LYS A 147 5.78 26.93 19.50
CA LYS A 147 5.44 28.34 19.57
C LYS A 147 4.77 28.58 20.93
N ASN A 148 5.43 29.25 21.86
CA ASN A 148 4.86 29.60 23.18
C ASN A 148 3.62 30.53 23.12
N SER A 149 3.03 30.73 21.94
CA SER A 149 2.00 31.70 21.59
C SER A 149 0.58 31.37 22.09
N SER A 150 0.28 30.14 22.51
CA SER A 150 -0.98 29.89 23.24
C SER A 150 -0.83 30.29 24.72
N PRO A 151 -1.65 31.24 25.23
CA PRO A 151 -1.54 31.74 26.59
C PRO A 151 -2.03 30.74 27.66
N GLN A 152 -2.69 29.64 27.29
CA GLN A 152 -3.28 28.71 28.25
C GLN A 152 -2.63 27.32 28.18
N SER A 153 -2.26 26.79 29.35
CA SER A 153 -1.65 25.46 29.47
C SER A 153 -2.59 24.34 29.01
N GLU A 154 -3.91 24.52 29.16
CA GLU A 154 -4.92 23.52 28.83
C GLU A 154 -4.96 23.21 27.33
N ASP A 155 -4.85 24.24 26.48
CA ASP A 155 -4.77 24.09 25.03
C ASP A 155 -3.52 23.33 24.59
N LYS A 156 -2.38 23.58 25.24
CA LYS A 156 -1.12 22.86 24.97
C LYS A 156 -1.24 21.39 25.35
N CYS A 157 -1.83 21.08 26.50
CA CYS A 157 -1.99 19.70 26.94
C CYS A 157 -2.94 18.92 26.01
N LYS A 158 -3.99 19.58 25.51
CA LYS A 158 -4.86 19.02 24.47
C LYS A 158 -4.10 18.76 23.17
N CYS A 159 -3.33 19.72 22.65
CA CYS A 159 -2.53 19.53 21.43
C CYS A 159 -1.56 18.35 21.54
N ALA A 160 -0.89 18.21 22.68
CA ALA A 160 0.00 17.07 22.93
C ALA A 160 -0.77 15.73 22.98
N ASN A 161 -1.92 15.67 23.65
CA ASN A 161 -2.76 14.48 23.65
C ASN A 161 -3.26 14.12 22.24
N ASP A 162 -3.75 15.11 21.47
CA ASP A 162 -4.24 14.91 20.11
C ASP A 162 -3.10 14.42 19.18
N CYS A 163 -1.91 15.01 19.29
CA CYS A 163 -0.72 14.55 18.57
C CYS A 163 -0.39 13.08 18.92
N ALA A 164 -0.41 12.74 20.21
CA ALA A 164 -0.11 11.39 20.67
C ALA A 164 -1.15 10.36 20.20
N GLN A 165 -2.43 10.73 20.20
CA GLN A 165 -3.52 9.87 19.70
C GLN A 165 -3.38 9.60 18.20
N LEU A 166 -3.14 10.65 17.41
CA LEU A 166 -2.88 10.52 15.97
C LEU A 166 -1.66 9.63 15.72
N TYR A 167 -0.56 9.81 16.45
CA TYR A 167 0.64 8.98 16.34
C TYR A 167 0.33 7.50 16.62
N MET A 168 -0.39 7.22 17.70
CA MET A 168 -0.67 5.85 18.15
C MET A 168 -1.61 5.08 17.20
N LYS A 169 -2.43 5.77 16.40
CA LYS A 169 -3.25 5.17 15.33
C LYS A 169 -2.41 4.32 14.35
N TYR A 170 -1.15 4.70 14.13
CA TYR A 170 -0.26 4.05 13.16
C TYR A 170 0.58 2.90 13.72
N LYS A 171 0.46 2.58 15.01
CA LYS A 171 1.25 1.53 15.67
C LYS A 171 1.26 0.22 14.88
N ASN A 172 0.09 -0.37 14.65
CA ASN A 172 -0.02 -1.68 14.00
C ASN A 172 0.48 -1.64 12.54
N SER A 173 0.24 -0.53 11.84
CA SER A 173 0.69 -0.35 10.45
C SER A 173 2.22 -0.35 10.36
N CYS A 174 2.88 0.38 11.27
CA CYS A 174 4.34 0.44 11.32
C CYS A 174 4.98 -0.85 11.84
N GLU A 175 4.35 -1.52 12.81
CA GLU A 175 4.81 -2.83 13.28
C GLU A 175 4.72 -3.90 12.18
N SER A 176 3.72 -3.80 11.29
CA SER A 176 3.52 -4.71 10.14
C SER A 176 4.35 -4.36 8.90
N ASN A 177 5.18 -3.31 8.96
CA ASN A 177 5.96 -2.78 7.84
C ASN A 177 5.12 -2.27 6.64
N ASN A 178 3.89 -1.83 6.89
CA ASN A 178 3.11 -1.11 5.89
C ASN A 178 3.47 0.38 5.94
N TYR A 179 3.55 1.03 4.78
CA TYR A 179 3.84 2.47 4.66
C TYR A 179 5.16 2.90 5.32
N PHE A 180 6.27 2.27 4.92
CA PHE A 180 7.61 2.51 5.45
C PHE A 180 7.99 4.01 5.52
N ASP A 181 7.67 4.78 4.48
CA ASP A 181 7.98 6.21 4.43
C ASP A 181 7.22 7.04 5.47
N LEU A 182 5.94 6.73 5.70
CA LEU A 182 5.16 7.33 6.78
C LEU A 182 5.76 6.99 8.14
N CYS A 183 6.09 5.72 8.36
CA CYS A 183 6.65 5.26 9.64
C CYS A 183 8.02 5.90 9.93
N ASN A 184 8.84 6.13 8.91
CA ASN A 184 10.07 6.89 9.06
C ASN A 184 9.79 8.33 9.48
N GLU A 185 8.79 8.96 8.89
CA GLU A 185 8.42 10.32 9.26
C GLU A 185 7.83 10.40 10.67
N LEU A 186 7.08 9.38 11.11
CA LEU A 186 6.61 9.28 12.49
C LEU A 186 7.77 9.21 13.50
N ILE A 187 8.95 8.71 13.13
CA ILE A 187 10.14 8.79 14.00
C ILE A 187 10.53 10.27 14.25
N ASN A 188 10.43 11.13 13.23
CA ASN A 188 10.69 12.57 13.38
C ASN A 188 9.64 13.24 14.26
N VAL A 189 8.36 12.93 14.07
CA VAL A 189 7.25 13.38 14.93
C VAL A 189 7.52 12.99 16.39
N ARG A 190 7.86 11.71 16.63
CA ARG A 190 8.20 11.20 17.95
C ARG A 190 9.36 11.96 18.57
N LYS A 191 10.43 12.20 17.81
CA LYS A 191 11.61 12.91 18.30
C LYS A 191 11.22 14.31 18.79
N LYS A 192 10.54 15.09 17.94
CA LYS A 192 10.05 16.43 18.31
C LYS A 192 9.14 16.40 19.54
N TYR A 193 8.15 15.51 19.55
CA TYR A 193 7.22 15.38 20.68
C TYR A 193 7.94 15.11 22.00
N ASN A 194 8.93 14.21 22.00
CA ASN A 194 9.64 13.81 23.22
C ASN A 194 10.66 14.87 23.68
N GLU A 195 11.19 15.68 22.76
CA GLU A 195 12.07 16.82 23.08
C GLU A 195 11.29 17.99 23.70
N LEU A 196 10.02 18.17 23.29
CA LEU A 196 9.13 19.19 23.85
C LEU A 196 8.78 18.83 25.30
N SER A 197 9.45 19.49 26.24
CA SER A 197 9.22 19.35 27.69
C SER A 197 7.82 19.82 28.06
N THR A 198 6.89 18.88 28.17
CA THR A 198 5.50 19.13 28.57
C THR A 198 5.32 19.07 30.09
N THR A 199 6.32 19.51 30.86
CA THR A 199 6.33 19.43 32.34
C THR A 199 5.06 19.97 33.00
N LYS A 200 4.46 21.04 32.47
CA LYS A 200 3.16 21.58 32.92
C LYS A 200 1.97 20.64 32.63
N CYS A 201 2.03 19.87 31.54
CA CYS A 201 0.99 18.92 31.12
C CYS A 201 1.20 17.50 31.63
N TYR A 202 2.30 17.25 32.35
CA TYR A 202 2.75 15.89 32.70
C TYR A 202 1.67 15.01 33.35
N LYS A 203 0.75 15.60 34.13
CA LYS A 203 -0.36 14.88 34.77
C LYS A 203 -1.54 14.61 33.83
N GLN A 204 -1.75 15.44 32.81
CA GLN A 204 -2.87 15.36 31.87
C GLN A 204 -2.55 14.56 30.60
N LEU A 205 -1.27 14.24 30.37
CA LEU A 205 -0.83 13.53 29.19
C LEU A 205 -1.08 12.03 29.29
N THR A 206 -1.76 11.51 28.27
CA THR A 206 -1.91 10.06 28.07
C THR A 206 -0.54 9.42 27.80
N TYR A 207 0.30 10.10 27.00
CA TYR A 207 1.63 9.63 26.65
C TYR A 207 2.68 10.67 27.01
N LYS A 208 3.44 10.41 28.07
CA LYS A 208 4.58 11.25 28.50
C LYS A 208 5.74 11.20 27.51
N MET A 209 5.93 10.04 26.89
CA MET A 209 6.90 9.82 25.84
C MET A 209 6.28 8.86 24.82
N LEU A 210 6.37 9.19 23.54
CA LEU A 210 5.85 8.33 22.49
C LEU A 210 6.77 7.11 22.31
N PRO A 211 6.20 5.89 22.18
CA PRO A 211 6.98 4.68 21.98
C PRO A 211 7.54 4.63 20.55
N LEU A 212 8.70 3.98 20.38
CA LEU A 212 9.14 3.55 19.05
C LEU A 212 8.32 2.32 18.65
N PHE A 213 7.78 2.31 17.43
CA PHE A 213 7.13 1.12 16.88
C PHE A 213 8.21 0.14 16.39
N LYS A 214 8.28 -1.03 17.02
CA LYS A 214 9.23 -2.08 16.63
C LYS A 214 8.71 -2.81 15.40
N ARG A 215 9.53 -2.91 14.36
CA ARG A 215 9.16 -3.64 13.15
C ARG A 215 9.13 -5.15 13.43
N ASN A 216 7.99 -5.79 13.20
CA ASN A 216 7.92 -7.23 13.14
C ASN A 216 8.48 -7.68 11.79
N ASN A 217 9.58 -8.43 11.82
CA ASN A 217 10.25 -8.84 10.61
C ASN A 217 9.53 -10.06 9.99
N ILE A 218 8.37 -9.82 9.36
CA ILE A 218 7.51 -10.85 8.73
C ILE A 218 8.22 -11.67 7.65
N ILE A 219 9.35 -11.19 7.11
CA ILE A 219 10.21 -11.95 6.20
C ILE A 219 10.77 -13.20 6.90
N VAL A 220 11.18 -13.08 8.17
CA VAL A 220 11.79 -14.17 8.94
C VAL A 220 10.84 -15.37 9.08
N PRO A 221 9.59 -15.22 9.59
CA PRO A 221 8.67 -16.35 9.67
C PRO A 221 8.28 -16.89 8.28
N ILE A 222 8.19 -16.06 7.23
CA ILE A 222 7.91 -16.55 5.87
C ILE A 222 9.06 -17.45 5.37
N VAL A 223 10.31 -16.99 5.50
CA VAL A 223 11.49 -17.76 5.08
C VAL A 223 11.61 -19.05 5.89
N ILE A 224 11.39 -19.01 7.20
CA ILE A 224 11.36 -20.21 8.05
C ILE A 224 10.28 -21.18 7.56
N THR A 225 9.07 -20.69 7.29
CA THR A 225 7.96 -21.53 6.78
C THR A 225 8.34 -22.22 5.47
N ILE A 226 8.94 -21.50 4.53
CA ILE A 226 9.41 -22.05 3.24
C ILE A 226 10.47 -23.13 3.47
N ILE A 227 11.46 -22.87 4.32
CA ILE A 227 12.52 -23.83 4.65
C ILE A 227 11.93 -25.10 5.27
N VAL A 228 10.99 -24.96 6.20
CA VAL A 228 10.31 -26.10 6.85
C VAL A 228 9.54 -26.95 5.82
N ILE A 229 8.80 -26.32 4.91
CA ILE A 229 8.09 -27.03 3.83
C ILE A 229 9.07 -27.79 2.92
N LEU A 230 10.22 -27.18 2.58
CA LEU A 230 11.26 -27.83 1.78
C LEU A 230 11.85 -29.04 2.51
N ILE A 231 12.15 -28.91 3.80
CA ILE A 231 12.67 -30.01 4.62
C ILE A 231 11.65 -31.16 4.66
N ILE A 232 10.37 -30.87 4.90
CA ILE A 232 9.30 -31.89 4.90
C ILE A 232 9.21 -32.57 3.53
N SER A 233 9.31 -31.82 2.44
CA SER A 233 9.26 -32.38 1.08
C SER A 233 10.45 -33.29 0.79
N ILE A 234 11.66 -32.89 1.21
CA ILE A 234 12.88 -33.67 1.06
C ILE A 234 12.83 -34.93 1.94
N THR A 235 12.36 -34.83 3.18
CA THR A 235 12.24 -36.01 4.06
C THR A 235 11.20 -36.99 3.51
N LEU A 236 10.04 -36.52 3.04
CA LEU A 236 9.05 -37.36 2.37
C LEU A 236 9.60 -38.02 1.10
N PHE A 237 10.37 -37.30 0.28
CA PHE A 237 11.01 -37.86 -0.91
C PHE A 237 12.02 -38.96 -0.56
N ASN A 238 12.86 -38.73 0.45
CA ASN A 238 13.82 -39.73 0.93
C ASN A 238 13.10 -40.92 1.55
N LEU A 239 12.09 -40.71 2.39
CA LEU A 239 11.26 -41.79 2.92
C LEU A 239 10.61 -42.57 1.79
N HIS A 240 10.01 -41.94 0.78
CA HIS A 240 9.45 -42.67 -0.36
C HIS A 240 10.51 -43.49 -1.13
N LYS A 241 11.75 -42.99 -1.24
CA LYS A 241 12.87 -43.69 -1.88
C LYS A 241 13.41 -44.87 -1.05
N PHE A 242 13.45 -44.74 0.27
CA PHE A 242 14.10 -45.69 1.20
C PHE A 242 13.13 -46.56 2.01
N THR A 243 11.83 -46.25 2.03
CA THR A 243 10.83 -47.10 2.65
C THR A 243 10.60 -48.33 1.76
N PRO A 244 10.76 -49.56 2.27
CA PRO A 244 10.74 -50.79 1.49
C PRO A 244 9.32 -51.22 1.09
N TYR A 245 8.48 -50.28 0.65
CA TYR A 245 7.31 -50.63 -0.15
C TYR A 245 7.70 -50.87 -1.60
N ASN A 246 8.87 -50.38 -2.05
CA ASN A 246 9.33 -50.58 -3.41
C ASN A 246 9.57 -52.08 -3.73
N SER A 247 9.93 -52.92 -2.76
CA SER A 247 10.06 -54.38 -2.98
C SER A 247 8.70 -55.08 -3.13
N CYS A 248 7.70 -54.68 -2.34
CA CYS A 248 6.35 -55.27 -2.40
C CYS A 248 5.54 -54.73 -3.59
N PHE A 249 5.69 -53.44 -3.91
CA PHE A 249 5.03 -52.78 -5.04
C PHE A 249 5.67 -53.14 -6.38
N GLN A 250 7.01 -53.21 -6.47
CA GLN A 250 7.68 -53.79 -7.65
C GLN A 250 7.38 -55.29 -7.77
N GLY A 251 7.28 -56.02 -6.66
CA GLY A 251 6.88 -57.43 -6.66
C GLY A 251 5.47 -57.63 -7.21
N THR A 252 4.50 -56.82 -6.80
CA THR A 252 3.12 -56.87 -7.32
C THR A 252 3.02 -56.37 -8.77
N LEU A 253 3.74 -55.32 -9.15
CA LEU A 253 3.82 -54.85 -10.53
C LEU A 253 4.50 -55.89 -11.44
N ARG A 254 5.59 -56.54 -11.00
CA ARG A 254 6.29 -57.59 -11.73
C ARG A 254 5.44 -58.86 -11.84
N ARG A 255 4.69 -59.23 -10.79
CA ARG A 255 3.71 -60.34 -10.85
C ARG A 255 2.59 -60.04 -11.85
N LYS A 256 2.03 -58.82 -11.86
CA LYS A 256 1.04 -58.41 -12.87
C LYS A 256 1.65 -58.45 -14.28
N ARG A 257 2.83 -57.87 -14.51
CA ARG A 257 3.52 -57.91 -15.80
C ARG A 257 3.81 -59.34 -16.29
N ASN A 258 4.27 -60.22 -15.41
CA ASN A 258 4.50 -61.63 -15.76
C ASN A 258 3.19 -62.37 -16.10
N LYS A 259 2.09 -62.07 -15.39
CA LYS A 259 0.77 -62.62 -15.75
C LYS A 259 0.34 -62.19 -17.14
N TRP A 260 0.55 -60.93 -17.51
CA TRP A 260 0.23 -60.42 -18.84
C TRP A 260 1.13 -61.03 -19.92
N ASN A 261 2.44 -61.14 -19.67
CA ASN A 261 3.38 -61.79 -20.59
C ASN A 261 3.08 -63.29 -20.77
N ASN A 262 2.58 -63.97 -19.73
CA ASN A 262 2.15 -65.38 -19.84
C ASN A 262 0.85 -65.49 -20.64
N ILE A 263 -0.12 -64.59 -20.44
CA ILE A 263 -1.34 -64.54 -21.26
C ILE A 263 -0.99 -64.28 -22.73
N ASP A 264 -0.02 -63.41 -23.02
CA ASP A 264 0.43 -63.11 -24.38
C ASP A 264 1.21 -64.30 -25.00
N LYS A 265 2.01 -65.03 -24.21
CA LYS A 265 2.61 -66.30 -24.63
C LYS A 265 1.54 -67.35 -24.94
N ASP A 266 0.54 -67.51 -24.08
CA ASP A 266 -0.57 -68.44 -24.30
C ASP A 266 -1.36 -68.03 -25.55
N TYR A 267 -1.60 -66.74 -25.78
CA TYR A 267 -2.25 -66.23 -26.99
C TYR A 267 -1.44 -66.52 -28.26
N ASN A 268 -0.11 -66.35 -28.22
CA ASN A 268 0.80 -66.71 -29.31
C ASN A 268 0.86 -68.24 -29.57
N ILE A 269 0.78 -69.07 -28.52
CA ILE A 269 0.67 -70.54 -28.63
C ILE A 269 -0.69 -70.95 -29.21
N PHE A 270 -1.78 -70.29 -28.82
CA PHE A 270 -3.11 -70.53 -29.39
C PHE A 270 -3.22 -70.05 -30.84
N GLN A 271 -2.51 -68.99 -31.23
CA GLN A 271 -2.41 -68.55 -32.63
C GLN A 271 -1.61 -69.53 -33.50
N SER A 272 -0.54 -70.14 -32.98
CA SER A 272 0.21 -71.16 -33.72
C SER A 272 -0.59 -72.46 -33.87
N TYR A 273 -1.39 -72.85 -32.87
CA TYR A 273 -2.30 -74.00 -32.96
C TYR A 273 -3.45 -73.78 -33.96
N LYS A 274 -3.92 -72.54 -34.13
CA LYS A 274 -4.97 -72.20 -35.11
C LYS A 274 -4.51 -72.17 -36.57
N ASN A 275 -3.20 -72.23 -36.83
CA ASN A 275 -2.60 -72.22 -38.17
C ASN A 275 -2.22 -73.63 -38.70
N MET A 276 -2.72 -74.70 -38.07
CA MET A 276 -2.55 -76.05 -38.61
C MET A 276 -3.69 -76.39 -39.56
N ASN A 277 -3.51 -76.04 -40.84
CA ASN A 277 -4.39 -76.45 -41.92
C ASN A 277 -4.41 -77.98 -42.08
N SER A 278 -5.63 -78.45 -42.34
CA SER A 278 -6.08 -79.82 -42.61
C SER A 278 -5.16 -80.71 -43.45
N ALA A 279 -4.97 -81.96 -42.98
CA ALA A 279 -4.93 -83.15 -43.82
C ALA A 279 -5.20 -84.42 -42.97
N THR A 280 -6.33 -85.08 -43.28
CA THR A 280 -6.56 -86.55 -43.44
C THR A 280 -5.69 -87.54 -42.62
N MET A 281 -6.13 -88.67 -42.07
CA MET A 281 -7.29 -89.53 -42.32
C MET A 281 -7.28 -90.67 -41.26
N LYS A 282 -8.48 -91.03 -40.78
CA LYS A 282 -9.00 -92.38 -40.49
C LYS A 282 -8.39 -93.30 -39.38
N CYS A 283 -9.33 -93.71 -38.52
CA CYS A 283 -9.56 -95.05 -37.95
C CYS A 283 -8.63 -95.45 -36.79
N ARG A 284 -9.10 -96.01 -35.68
CA ARG A 284 -10.25 -96.92 -35.46
C ARG A 284 -10.53 -96.96 -33.95
N GLN A 285 -11.77 -96.67 -33.55
CA GLN A 285 -12.69 -97.60 -32.86
C GLN A 285 -12.29 -98.10 -31.47
N ASN A 286 -13.11 -97.65 -30.50
CA ASN A 286 -13.87 -98.46 -29.54
C ASN A 286 -13.22 -98.98 -28.24
N ILE A 287 -13.84 -98.53 -27.12
CA ILE A 287 -14.42 -99.37 -26.03
C ILE A 287 -13.38 -99.96 -25.05
N LEU A 288 -13.54 -100.03 -23.71
CA LEU A 288 -14.62 -99.83 -22.74
C LEU A 288 -13.98 -99.38 -21.39
N TYR A 289 -14.77 -98.73 -20.55
CA TYR A 289 -14.52 -98.50 -19.12
C TYR A 289 -14.53 -99.81 -18.31
N HIS A 290 -13.77 -99.90 -17.21
CA HIS A 290 -14.34 -99.85 -15.86
C HIS A 290 -13.29 -99.83 -14.73
N ILE A 291 -13.70 -99.11 -13.69
CA ILE A 291 -13.11 -98.91 -12.36
C ILE A 291 -13.32 -100.17 -11.51
N VAL A 292 -12.27 -100.64 -10.82
CA VAL A 292 -12.08 -100.79 -9.35
C VAL A 292 -10.71 -101.45 -9.14
#